data_AF-A0A2A8UZG9-F1
#
_entry.id   AF-A0A2A8UZG9-F1
#
_cell.length_a   1.000
_cell.length_b   1.000
_cell.length_c   1.000
_cell.angle_alpha   90.00
_cell.angle_beta   90.00
_cell.angle_gamma   90.00
#
_symmetry.space_group_name_H-M   'P 1'
#
loop_
_entity.id
_entity.type
_entity.pdbx_description
1 polymer ?
#
loop_
_entity_poly.entity_id
_entity_poly.type
_entity_poly.pdbx_seq_one_letter_code
_entity_poly.pdbx_strand_id
1 'polypeptide(L)'
;MGRLVFITGGVRSGKSSYAERLAADLKTTNEPLIYLACGVDTDHEMEERITKHRLDRQASSLDWVTIERPGAIKGIIDSISSNSIVLLDCLTTLLTNEMFGMETGSSAGIEDEIFQSIILLMEKAQVLLVVSNNYCTTFH
;
A
#
# COMPACT_ATOMS: atom_id res chain seq x y z
N MET A 1 -9.64 -0.51 -17.68
CA MET A 1 -9.06 -1.39 -16.64
C MET A 1 -7.65 -0.90 -16.37
N GLY A 2 -7.32 -0.49 -15.15
CA GLY A 2 -5.96 -0.13 -14.77
C GLY A 2 -5.04 -1.35 -14.68
N ARG A 3 -3.72 -1.11 -14.66
CA ARG A 3 -2.72 -2.18 -14.56
C ARG A 3 -2.43 -2.52 -13.10
N LEU A 4 -2.60 -3.78 -12.70
CA LEU A 4 -2.15 -4.27 -11.39
C LEU A 4 -0.74 -4.86 -11.49
N VAL A 5 0.15 -4.49 -10.57
CA VAL A 5 1.44 -5.15 -10.34
C VAL A 5 1.50 -5.59 -8.89
N PHE A 6 1.67 -6.89 -8.68
CA PHE A 6 1.79 -7.47 -7.35
C PHE A 6 3.26 -7.78 -7.02
N ILE A 7 3.76 -7.23 -5.91
CA ILE A 7 5.16 -7.33 -5.49
C ILE A 7 5.18 -8.10 -4.16
N THR A 8 5.71 -9.32 -4.20
CA THR A 8 5.82 -10.23 -3.05
C THR A 8 7.26 -10.69 -2.85
N GLY A 9 7.60 -11.10 -1.63
CA GLY A 9 8.93 -11.57 -1.25
C GLY A 9 9.16 -11.52 0.26
N GLY A 10 10.32 -12.01 0.69
CA GLY A 10 10.68 -12.12 2.11
C GLY A 10 10.82 -10.78 2.84
N VAL A 11 10.79 -10.82 4.17
CA VAL A 11 11.02 -9.65 5.03
C VAL A 11 12.43 -9.09 4.75
N ARG A 12 12.59 -7.75 4.74
CA ARG A 12 13.85 -7.03 4.43
C ARG A 12 14.41 -7.20 3.00
N SER A 13 13.62 -7.68 2.04
CA SER A 13 14.09 -7.85 0.65
C SER A 13 14.02 -6.58 -0.23
N GLY A 14 13.76 -5.40 0.34
CA GLY A 14 13.74 -4.12 -0.40
C GLY A 14 12.52 -3.88 -1.31
N LYS A 15 11.39 -4.57 -1.06
CA LYS A 15 10.19 -4.50 -1.92
C LYS A 15 9.59 -3.11 -2.06
N SER A 16 9.47 -2.37 -0.96
CA SER A 16 8.92 -1.00 -0.98
C SER A 16 9.78 -0.09 -1.83
N SER A 17 11.11 -0.15 -1.67
CA SER A 17 12.05 0.63 -2.50
C SER A 17 12.02 0.21 -3.97
N TYR A 18 11.85 -1.08 -4.27
CA TYR A 18 11.65 -1.55 -5.64
C TYR A 18 10.33 -1.03 -6.22
N ALA A 19 9.25 -1.04 -5.43
CA ALA A 19 7.95 -0.55 -5.84
C ALA A 19 7.95 0.96 -6.12
N GLU A 20 8.62 1.74 -5.29
CA GLU A 20 8.81 3.19 -5.49
C GLU A 20 9.60 3.48 -6.79
N ARG A 21 10.67 2.72 -7.06
CA ARG A 21 11.41 2.83 -8.33
C ARG A 21 10.56 2.44 -9.53
N LEU A 22 9.80 1.35 -9.42
CA LEU A 22 8.90 0.93 -10.48
C LEU A 22 7.81 1.99 -10.75
N ALA A 23 7.28 2.63 -9.71
CA ALA A 23 6.35 3.74 -9.87
C ALA A 23 6.98 4.92 -10.61
N ALA A 24 8.25 5.22 -10.32
CA ALA A 24 9.02 6.24 -11.02
C ALA A 24 9.22 5.90 -12.50
N ASP A 25 9.60 4.67 -12.80
CA ASP A 25 9.84 4.19 -14.17
C ASP A 25 8.55 4.13 -15.00
N LEU A 26 7.41 3.91 -14.35
CA LEU A 26 6.09 3.89 -15.00
C LEU A 26 5.49 5.28 -15.22
N LYS A 27 6.01 6.31 -14.54
CA LYS A 27 5.59 7.69 -14.74
C LYS A 27 6.13 8.18 -16.08
N THR A 28 5.22 8.55 -16.99
CA THR A 28 5.61 9.01 -18.33
C THR A 28 5.53 10.53 -18.47
N THR A 29 4.67 11.17 -17.67
CA THR A 29 4.39 12.60 -17.68
C THR A 29 4.25 13.11 -16.25
N ASN A 30 3.10 13.70 -15.90
CA ASN A 30 2.78 14.26 -14.59
C ASN A 30 1.75 13.42 -13.82
N GLU A 31 1.73 12.10 -14.01
CA GLU A 31 0.86 11.19 -13.25
C GLU A 31 1.10 11.37 -11.74
N PRO A 32 0.05 11.64 -10.93
CA PRO A 32 0.21 11.73 -9.49
C PRO A 32 0.72 10.40 -8.92
N LEU A 33 1.74 10.46 -8.06
CA LEU A 33 2.21 9.29 -7.32
C LEU A 33 1.57 9.29 -5.94
N ILE A 34 0.77 8.26 -5.66
CA ILE A 34 0.04 8.13 -4.39
C ILE A 34 0.62 6.96 -3.61
N TYR A 35 1.09 7.22 -2.40
CA TYR A 35 1.55 6.21 -1.46
C TYR A 35 0.46 5.94 -0.42
N LEU A 36 -0.17 4.78 -0.47
CA LEU A 36 -1.15 4.31 0.51
C LEU A 36 -0.42 3.53 1.61
N ALA A 37 -0.13 4.24 2.71
CA ALA A 37 0.48 3.65 3.88
C ALA A 37 -0.60 2.98 4.74
N CYS A 38 -0.58 1.65 4.79
CA CYS A 38 -1.49 0.85 5.61
C CYS A 38 -0.86 0.46 6.96
N GLY A 39 0.40 0.84 7.20
CA GLY A 39 1.10 0.60 8.46
C GLY A 39 0.46 1.34 9.63
N VAL A 40 0.22 0.64 10.74
CA VAL A 40 0.01 1.25 12.07
C VAL A 40 1.35 1.22 12.80
N ASP A 41 1.73 2.31 13.46
CA ASP A 41 2.91 2.35 14.32
C ASP A 41 2.66 1.44 15.53
N THR A 42 3.15 0.20 15.44
CA THR A 42 2.97 -0.81 16.49
C THR A 42 4.25 -1.05 17.31
N ASP A 43 5.41 -0.55 16.85
CA ASP A 43 6.69 -0.70 17.54
C ASP A 43 7.71 0.38 17.08
N HIS A 44 8.70 0.70 17.91
CA HIS A 44 9.75 1.69 17.66
C HIS A 44 10.57 1.40 16.37
N GLU A 45 10.76 0.11 16.02
CA GLU A 45 11.42 -0.29 14.75
C GLU A 45 10.56 0.08 13.52
N MET A 46 9.22 0.10 13.67
CA MET A 46 8.31 0.51 12.60
C MET A 46 8.34 2.02 12.41
N GLU A 47 8.40 2.79 13.50
CA GLU A 47 8.44 4.26 13.48
C GLU A 47 9.71 4.77 12.79
N GLU A 48 10.86 4.19 13.11
CA GLU A 48 12.14 4.50 12.45
C GLU A 48 12.09 4.19 10.95
N ARG A 49 11.41 3.10 10.56
CA ARG A 49 11.24 2.72 9.16
C ARG A 49 10.28 3.62 8.42
N ILE A 50 9.13 3.99 9.02
CA ILE A 50 8.20 4.95 8.44
C ILE A 50 8.90 6.29 8.24
N THR A 51 9.66 6.73 9.25
CA THR A 51 10.46 7.96 9.19
C THR A 51 11.48 7.89 8.07
N LYS A 52 12.25 6.80 7.97
CA LYS A 52 13.20 6.59 6.88
C LYS A 52 12.53 6.61 5.51
N HIS A 53 11.43 5.89 5.33
CA HIS A 53 10.70 5.87 4.06
C HIS A 53 10.12 7.24 3.70
N ARG A 54 9.63 7.99 4.68
CA ARG A 54 9.16 9.36 4.48
C ARG A 54 10.31 10.28 4.06
N LEU A 55 11.48 10.16 4.70
CA LEU A 55 12.69 10.91 4.33
C LEU A 55 13.22 10.52 2.95
N ASP A 56 13.26 9.23 2.61
CA ASP A 56 13.66 8.72 1.29
C ASP A 56 12.72 9.27 0.19
N ARG A 57 11.41 9.37 0.48
CA ARG A 57 10.45 10.01 -0.42
C ARG A 57 10.64 11.53 -0.53
N GLN A 58 10.94 12.22 0.57
CA GLN A 58 11.24 13.66 0.56
C GLN A 58 12.56 13.98 -0.15
N ALA A 59 13.52 13.06 -0.11
CA ALA A 59 14.79 13.17 -0.82
C ALA A 59 14.68 12.75 -2.29
N SER A 60 13.62 12.04 -2.67
CA SER A 60 13.32 11.71 -4.05
C SER A 60 12.87 12.95 -4.81
N SER A 61 13.30 13.12 -6.06
CA SER A 61 12.83 14.18 -6.95
C SER A 61 11.40 13.95 -7.47
N LEU A 62 10.65 13.06 -6.81
CA LEU A 62 9.31 12.63 -7.19
C LEU A 62 8.31 13.18 -6.16
N ASP A 63 7.30 13.88 -6.65
CA ASP A 63 6.23 14.44 -5.83
C ASP A 63 5.24 13.35 -5.40
N TRP A 64 5.55 12.67 -4.28
CA TRP A 64 4.67 11.68 -3.67
C TRP A 64 3.61 12.33 -2.77
N VAL A 65 2.35 11.94 -2.96
CA VAL A 65 1.27 12.20 -2.01
C VAL A 65 1.11 10.97 -1.12
N THR A 66 1.41 11.11 0.18
CA THR A 66 1.21 10.03 1.15
C THR A 66 -0.18 10.13 1.77
N ILE A 67 -0.95 9.05 1.72
CA ILE A 67 -2.25 8.91 2.38
C ILE A 67 -2.12 7.78 3.40
N GLU A 68 -2.19 8.12 4.67
CA GLU A 68 -2.15 7.17 5.78
C GLU A 68 -3.56 6.64 6.04
N ARG A 69 -3.79 5.37 5.70
CA ARG A 69 -5.07 4.70 5.87
C ARG A 69 -4.83 3.26 6.31
N PRO A 70 -4.88 2.98 7.63
CA PRO A 70 -4.69 1.62 8.14
C PRO A 70 -5.82 0.68 7.71
N GLY A 71 -7.00 1.19 7.37
CA GLY A 71 -8.14 0.44 6.84
C GLY A 71 -9.16 1.35 6.15
N ALA A 72 -10.33 0.81 5.84
CA ALA A 72 -11.44 1.45 5.17
C ALA A 72 -11.03 2.14 3.85
N ILE A 73 -10.26 1.44 3.00
CA ILE A 73 -9.74 1.97 1.73
C ILE A 73 -10.83 2.55 0.84
N LYS A 74 -12.05 2.01 0.89
CA LYS A 74 -13.23 2.54 0.20
C LYS A 74 -13.43 4.05 0.42
N GLY A 75 -13.12 4.56 1.62
CA GLY A 75 -13.30 5.97 1.98
C GLY A 75 -12.34 6.95 1.31
N ILE A 76 -11.29 6.48 0.63
CA ILE A 76 -10.36 7.33 -0.12
C ILE A 76 -10.43 7.12 -1.64
N ILE A 77 -11.32 6.26 -2.13
CA ILE A 77 -11.38 5.93 -3.55
C ILE A 77 -11.68 7.18 -4.40
N ASP A 78 -12.49 8.11 -3.89
CA ASP A 78 -12.84 9.34 -4.60
C ASP A 78 -11.71 10.38 -4.62
N SER A 79 -10.69 10.24 -3.77
CA SER A 79 -9.50 11.11 -3.84
C SER A 79 -8.44 10.59 -4.81
N ILE A 80 -8.64 9.41 -5.40
CA ILE A 80 -7.73 8.79 -6.35
C ILE A 80 -8.15 9.17 -7.78
N SER A 81 -7.23 9.81 -8.51
CA SER A 81 -7.47 10.22 -9.89
C SER A 81 -7.20 9.06 -10.86
N SER A 82 -7.95 9.03 -11.97
CA SER A 82 -7.83 8.03 -13.04
C SER A 82 -6.44 7.94 -13.68
N ASN A 83 -5.66 9.03 -13.61
CA ASN A 83 -4.32 9.12 -14.16
C ASN A 83 -3.21 8.90 -13.10
N SER A 84 -3.56 8.41 -11.91
CA SER A 84 -2.58 8.21 -10.83
C SER A 84 -1.90 6.84 -10.88
N ILE A 85 -0.69 6.79 -10.33
CA ILE A 85 0.02 5.56 -9.99
C ILE A 85 -0.06 5.42 -8.47
N VAL A 86 -0.72 4.36 -8.01
CA VAL A 86 -0.97 4.10 -6.60
C VAL A 86 -0.07 2.97 -6.12
N LEU A 87 0.64 3.19 -5.02
CA LEU A 87 1.45 2.19 -4.32
C LEU A 87 0.81 1.87 -2.97
N LEU A 88 0.35 0.64 -2.78
CA LEU A 88 -0.19 0.13 -1.52
C LEU A 88 0.90 -0.66 -0.77
N ASP A 89 1.29 -0.16 0.41
CA ASP A 89 2.30 -0.80 1.27
C ASP A 89 1.83 -0.93 2.73
N CYS A 90 1.65 -2.12 3.31
CA CYS A 90 1.59 -3.43 2.66
C CYS A 90 0.21 -4.07 2.82
N LEU A 91 -0.20 -4.89 1.84
CA LEU A 91 -1.48 -5.61 1.83
C LEU A 91 -1.65 -6.42 3.12
N THR A 92 -0.58 -7.03 3.62
CA THR A 92 -0.65 -7.85 4.83
C THR A 92 -1.02 -7.04 6.08
N THR A 93 -0.56 -5.80 6.18
CA THR A 93 -0.94 -4.91 7.29
C THR A 93 -2.37 -4.42 7.13
N LEU A 94 -2.79 -4.10 5.90
CA LEU A 94 -4.18 -3.77 5.62
C LEU A 94 -5.13 -4.92 6.04
N LEU A 95 -4.81 -6.15 5.65
CA LEU A 95 -5.55 -7.35 6.06
C LEU A 95 -5.64 -7.45 7.59
N THR A 96 -4.50 -7.27 8.27
CA THR A 96 -4.43 -7.32 9.74
C THR A 96 -5.33 -6.26 10.36
N ASN A 97 -5.25 -5.01 9.89
CA ASN A 97 -6.03 -3.91 10.44
C ASN A 97 -7.53 -4.07 10.19
N GLU A 98 -7.96 -4.55 9.03
CA GLU A 98 -9.38 -4.84 8.76
C GLU A 98 -9.90 -6.00 9.63
N MET A 99 -9.06 -7.02 9.87
CA MET A 99 -9.40 -8.15 10.73
C MET A 99 -9.52 -7.78 12.23
N PHE A 100 -8.63 -6.93 12.73
CA PHE A 100 -8.57 -6.57 14.15
C PHE A 100 -9.26 -5.25 14.52
N GLY A 101 -9.50 -4.37 13.54
CA GLY A 101 -10.13 -3.06 13.73
C GLY A 101 -11.65 -3.13 13.92
N MET A 102 -12.28 -4.26 13.59
CA MET A 102 -13.69 -4.50 13.91
C MET A 102 -13.82 -5.01 15.35
N GLU A 103 -13.92 -4.08 16.31
CA GLU A 103 -14.61 -4.39 17.55
C GLU A 103 -16.05 -4.80 17.18
N THR A 104 -16.36 -6.09 17.32
CA THR A 104 -17.64 -6.77 17.07
C THR A 104 -17.84 -7.41 15.68
N GLY A 105 -17.72 -8.74 15.65
CA GLY A 105 -18.65 -9.59 14.89
C GLY A 105 -18.20 -10.09 13.52
N SER A 106 -17.72 -11.34 13.49
CA SER A 106 -17.59 -12.21 12.31
C SER A 106 -16.47 -11.85 11.31
N SER A 107 -15.55 -12.79 11.10
CA SER A 107 -14.56 -12.74 10.01
C SER A 107 -15.18 -12.96 8.62
N ALA A 108 -16.48 -13.24 8.55
CA ALA A 108 -17.18 -13.49 7.30
C ALA A 108 -17.35 -12.17 6.52
N GLY A 109 -16.75 -12.11 5.32
CA GLY A 109 -16.88 -10.97 4.40
C GLY A 109 -15.66 -10.03 4.38
N ILE A 110 -14.70 -10.19 5.30
CA ILE A 110 -13.48 -9.36 5.32
C ILE A 110 -12.67 -9.53 4.03
N GLU A 111 -12.49 -10.78 3.60
CA GLU A 111 -11.84 -11.09 2.32
C GLU A 111 -12.54 -10.39 1.16
N ASP A 112 -13.87 -10.48 1.08
CA ASP A 112 -14.68 -9.81 0.06
C ASP A 112 -14.49 -8.30 0.09
N GLU A 113 -14.48 -7.68 1.28
CA GLU A 113 -14.28 -6.24 1.42
C GLU A 113 -12.91 -5.76 0.93
N ILE A 114 -11.86 -6.52 1.21
CA ILE A 114 -10.51 -6.23 0.73
C ILE A 114 -10.42 -6.46 -0.78
N PHE A 115 -10.98 -7.56 -1.29
CA PHE A 115 -11.04 -7.81 -2.74
C PHE A 115 -11.75 -6.67 -3.46
N GLN A 116 -12.90 -6.21 -2.95
CA GLN A 116 -13.63 -5.08 -3.50
C GLN A 116 -12.80 -3.79 -3.44
N SER A 117 -12.08 -3.55 -2.35
CA SER A 117 -11.20 -2.38 -2.22
C SER A 117 -10.07 -2.39 -3.25
N ILE A 118 -9.45 -3.55 -3.49
CA ILE A 118 -8.40 -3.71 -4.52
C ILE A 118 -8.98 -3.49 -5.92
N ILE A 119 -10.15 -4.07 -6.21
CA ILE A 119 -10.83 -3.88 -7.50
C ILE A 119 -11.13 -2.41 -7.74
N LEU A 120 -11.68 -1.70 -6.75
CA LEU A 120 -11.97 -0.27 -6.86
C LEU A 120 -10.69 0.55 -7.13
N LEU A 121 -9.60 0.23 -6.44
CA LEU A 121 -8.30 0.86 -6.70
C LEU A 121 -7.79 0.58 -8.12
N MET A 122 -7.93 -0.66 -8.61
CA MET A 122 -7.53 -1.03 -9.98
C MET A 122 -8.37 -0.35 -11.05
N GLU A 123 -9.64 -0.09 -10.78
CA GLU A 123 -10.54 0.62 -11.70
C GLU A 123 -10.25 2.12 -11.71
N LYS A 124 -9.84 2.67 -10.57
CA LYS A 124 -9.66 4.11 -10.36
C LYS A 124 -8.25 4.61 -10.61
N ALA A 125 -7.23 3.78 -10.50
CA ALA A 125 -5.85 4.17 -10.79
C ALA A 125 -5.45 3.73 -12.21
N GLN A 126 -4.53 4.47 -12.84
CA GLN A 126 -3.89 4.01 -14.08
C GLN A 126 -3.07 2.75 -13.80
N VAL A 127 -2.32 2.78 -12.70
CA VAL A 127 -1.51 1.65 -12.21
C VAL A 127 -1.71 1.50 -10.71
N LEU A 128 -1.95 0.26 -10.26
CA LEU A 128 -1.91 -0.12 -8.87
C LEU A 128 -0.73 -1.06 -8.62
N LEU A 129 0.21 -0.63 -7.78
CA LEU A 129 1.30 -1.44 -7.25
C LEU A 129 0.91 -1.92 -5.85
N VAL A 130 0.93 -3.22 -5.60
CA VAL A 130 0.59 -3.80 -4.30
C VAL A 130 1.80 -4.53 -3.74
N VAL A 131 2.29 -4.08 -2.58
CA VAL A 131 3.36 -4.77 -1.84
C VAL A 131 2.72 -5.70 -0.82
N SER A 132 3.14 -6.97 -0.84
CA SER A 132 2.74 -7.97 0.15
C SER A 132 3.97 -8.59 0.82
N ASN A 133 3.93 -8.72 2.14
CA ASN A 133 4.95 -9.41 2.90
C ASN A 133 4.54 -10.87 3.11
N ASN A 134 5.42 -11.79 2.73
CA ASN A 134 5.32 -13.18 3.19
C ASN A 134 5.94 -13.25 4.58
N TYR A 135 5.13 -13.48 5.61
CA TYR A 135 5.65 -13.93 6.90
C TYR A 135 6.11 -15.38 6.74
N CYS A 136 7.33 -15.56 6.25
CA CYS A 136 8.04 -16.81 6.49
C CYS A 136 8.65 -16.67 7.88
N THR A 137 7.85 -16.86 8.93
CA THR A 137 8.38 -17.10 10.27
C THR A 137 9.05 -18.46 10.22
N THR A 138 10.37 -18.46 10.06
CA THR A 138 11.19 -19.61 10.42
C THR A 138 10.97 -19.84 11.90
N PHE A 139 10.08 -20.76 12.25
CA PHE A 139 10.09 -21.36 13.59
C PHE A 139 11.43 -22.10 13.68
N HIS A 140 12.35 -21.55 14.47
CA HIS A 140 13.56 -22.24 14.90
C HIS A 140 13.33 -22.84 16.29
#